data_AF-A0A9Q0PXE7-F1
#
_entry.id   AF-A0A9Q0PXE7-F1
#
_cell.length_a   1.000
_cell.length_b   1.000
_cell.length_c   1.000
_cell.angle_alpha   90.00
_cell.angle_beta   90.00
_cell.angle_gamma   90.00
#
_symmetry.space_group_name_H-M   'P 1'
#
loop_
_entity.id
_entity.type
_entity.pdbx_description
1 polymer ?
#
loop_
_entity_poly.entity_id
_entity_poly.type
_entity_poly.pdbx_seq_one_letter_code
_entity_poly.pdbx_strand_id
1 'polypeptide(L)'
;MFDGRLAMPFHTLNPCHILGHVNTHRALHKSRLQPVLAIPPSSILLHTDESGKFPNSKKGSGLRGRDSSDSLLSHENTVGIIGGISVNSALNFLKKLVQVSSKEGKDCFPFVLCSDPVLNKELLSHERNSCPSPRRHNEKSPSDHSAIAENLQNKRVFLEKSGVQCIVMPCHILHSWHDEVSKGCSVPLLHMGECVARELKEAKLKPLEAGSPLRIGLLASNATLAAGFYQEKLQSEGFEVVLPDRATMEHTIIPAIEALDRNDMEGAQNLLRIALQVLLVRAVNTVILASDEMRDVLPQDDPLLKKCIDPLEALARSTIKWAQAAEKGI
;
A
#
# COMPACT_ATOMS: atom_id res chain seq x y z
N MET A 1 -13.94 -60.24 -29.82
CA MET A 1 -13.96 -60.96 -31.12
C MET A 1 -15.16 -60.44 -31.89
N PHE A 2 -14.91 -59.98 -33.12
CA PHE A 2 -15.82 -59.39 -34.15
C PHE A 2 -16.52 -58.07 -33.76
N ASP A 3 -16.16 -56.86 -34.22
CA ASP A 3 -15.73 -56.28 -35.51
C ASP A 3 -16.90 -55.79 -36.39
N GLY A 4 -16.84 -54.54 -36.88
CA GLY A 4 -17.87 -53.94 -37.74
C GLY A 4 -17.92 -52.39 -37.78
N ARG A 5 -17.09 -51.77 -38.63
CA ARG A 5 -17.02 -50.34 -39.01
C ARG A 5 -18.13 -49.92 -39.98
N LEU A 6 -18.45 -48.61 -40.05
CA LEU A 6 -18.71 -47.78 -41.27
C LEU A 6 -19.06 -46.35 -40.81
N ALA A 7 -18.23 -45.31 -40.97
CA ALA A 7 -17.86 -44.53 -42.17
C ALA A 7 -18.65 -43.19 -42.28
N MET A 8 -17.89 -42.08 -42.29
CA MET A 8 -18.32 -40.70 -42.56
C MET A 8 -18.56 -40.47 -44.07
N PRO A 9 -19.16 -39.33 -44.45
CA PRO A 9 -18.34 -38.38 -45.22
C PRO A 9 -18.52 -36.89 -44.87
N PHE A 10 -17.46 -36.15 -45.19
CA PHE A 10 -17.26 -34.71 -45.14
C PHE A 10 -18.06 -33.95 -46.21
N HIS A 11 -18.45 -32.70 -45.92
CA HIS A 11 -18.36 -31.61 -46.91
C HIS A 11 -18.15 -30.25 -46.24
N THR A 12 -17.02 -29.64 -46.60
CA THR A 12 -16.60 -28.26 -46.34
C THR A 12 -17.24 -27.32 -47.37
N LEU A 13 -17.55 -26.06 -47.00
CA LEU A 13 -17.35 -24.84 -47.81
C LEU A 13 -17.77 -23.56 -47.03
N ASN A 14 -16.81 -22.67 -46.82
CA ASN A 14 -16.93 -21.21 -46.53
C ASN A 14 -16.85 -20.45 -47.89
N PRO A 15 -16.92 -19.10 -47.97
CA PRO A 15 -17.66 -18.06 -47.21
C PRO A 15 -18.42 -17.06 -48.13
N CYS A 16 -19.25 -16.15 -47.61
CA CYS A 16 -19.45 -14.81 -48.21
C CYS A 16 -20.17 -13.81 -47.28
N HIS A 17 -19.83 -12.54 -47.48
CA HIS A 17 -20.13 -11.36 -46.66
C HIS A 17 -21.45 -10.64 -47.03
N ILE A 18 -21.89 -9.74 -46.12
CA ILE A 18 -22.41 -8.36 -46.32
C ILE A 18 -23.80 -8.05 -45.70
N LEU A 19 -23.79 -6.94 -44.93
CA LEU A 19 -24.83 -6.01 -44.46
C LEU A 19 -25.78 -6.41 -43.31
N GLY A 20 -25.44 -5.93 -42.11
CA GLY A 20 -26.37 -5.73 -40.99
C GLY A 20 -26.46 -4.25 -40.63
N HIS A 21 -27.64 -3.68 -40.84
CA HIS A 21 -28.00 -2.27 -40.71
C HIS A 21 -27.97 -1.81 -39.23
N VAL A 22 -27.41 -0.61 -39.01
CA VAL A 22 -27.44 0.12 -37.73
C VAL A 22 -28.88 0.51 -37.40
N ASN A 23 -29.33 0.32 -36.16
CA ASN A 23 -30.43 1.11 -35.62
C ASN A 23 -30.22 1.42 -34.13
N THR A 24 -30.01 2.71 -33.88
CA THR A 24 -29.87 3.36 -32.57
C THR A 24 -31.21 3.47 -31.86
N HIS A 25 -31.34 2.92 -30.64
CA HIS A 25 -32.44 3.23 -29.74
C HIS A 25 -32.02 4.28 -28.71
N ARG A 26 -32.63 5.45 -28.88
CA ARG A 26 -32.52 6.68 -28.08
C ARG A 26 -33.53 6.59 -26.92
N ALA A 27 -33.06 6.52 -25.68
CA ALA A 27 -33.90 6.63 -24.50
C ALA A 27 -33.86 8.07 -23.95
N LEU A 28 -35.03 8.69 -23.88
CA LEU A 28 -35.30 10.00 -23.32
C LEU A 28 -35.35 9.91 -21.79
N HIS A 29 -34.54 10.70 -21.07
CA HIS A 29 -34.84 11.08 -19.69
C HIS A 29 -34.73 12.59 -19.51
N LYS A 30 -35.82 13.15 -19.00
CA LYS A 30 -36.11 14.58 -18.82
C LYS A 30 -35.19 15.22 -17.76
N SER A 31 -34.77 16.45 -18.05
CA SER A 31 -34.06 17.33 -17.12
C SER A 31 -35.02 17.90 -16.05
N ARG A 32 -34.53 17.96 -14.81
CA ARG A 32 -34.98 18.93 -13.80
C ARG A 32 -33.74 19.69 -13.35
N LEU A 33 -33.71 20.99 -13.66
CA LEU A 33 -32.71 21.95 -13.20
C LEU A 33 -33.13 22.45 -11.81
N GLN A 34 -32.24 22.35 -10.82
CA GLN A 34 -32.27 23.19 -9.62
C GLN A 34 -31.02 24.09 -9.65
N PRO A 35 -31.15 25.40 -9.43
CA PRO A 35 -30.00 26.31 -9.38
C PRO A 35 -29.44 26.36 -7.95
N VAL A 36 -28.14 26.13 -7.79
CA VAL A 36 -27.39 26.51 -6.58
C VAL A 36 -26.28 27.45 -7.00
N LEU A 37 -26.28 28.63 -6.37
CA LEU A 37 -25.38 29.76 -6.59
C LEU A 37 -23.91 29.37 -6.41
N ALA A 38 -23.12 29.57 -7.46
CA ALA A 38 -21.67 29.55 -7.39
C ALA A 38 -21.15 30.97 -7.10
N ILE A 39 -20.49 31.15 -5.96
CA ILE A 39 -19.69 32.33 -5.63
C ILE A 39 -18.27 32.08 -6.18
N PRO A 40 -17.69 32.96 -7.01
CA PRO A 40 -16.32 32.78 -7.48
C PRO A 40 -15.31 33.25 -6.42
N PRO A 41 -14.11 32.64 -6.35
CA PRO A 41 -13.03 33.14 -5.50
C PRO A 41 -12.42 34.40 -6.10
N SER A 42 -12.32 35.44 -5.28
CA SER A 42 -11.73 36.74 -5.62
C SER A 42 -10.24 36.57 -5.94
N SER A 43 -9.87 36.87 -7.18
CA SER A 43 -8.47 36.97 -7.61
C SER A 43 -8.00 38.41 -7.38
N ILE A 44 -6.99 38.60 -6.54
CA ILE A 44 -6.30 39.88 -6.37
C ILE A 44 -5.45 40.10 -7.61
N LEU A 45 -5.87 41.02 -8.48
CA LEU A 45 -5.07 41.56 -9.57
C LEU A 45 -4.16 42.67 -9.02
N LEU A 46 -2.85 42.48 -9.12
CA LEU A 46 -1.86 43.54 -9.01
C LEU A 46 -1.99 44.44 -10.24
N HIS A 47 -2.60 45.61 -10.07
CA HIS A 47 -2.48 46.70 -11.02
C HIS A 47 -1.33 47.61 -10.59
N THR A 48 -0.26 47.58 -11.38
CA THR A 48 0.71 48.67 -11.48
C THR A 48 0.00 49.88 -12.08
N ASP A 49 0.10 51.04 -11.42
CA ASP A 49 -0.16 52.31 -12.08
C ASP A 49 0.91 53.33 -11.68
N GLU A 50 1.60 53.85 -12.69
CA GLU A 50 2.45 55.04 -12.61
C GLU A 50 1.53 56.25 -12.41
N SER A 51 1.59 56.91 -11.25
CA SER A 51 1.58 58.38 -11.23
C SER A 51 2.09 58.91 -9.90
N GLY A 52 3.06 59.81 -9.99
CA GLY A 52 3.61 60.51 -8.85
C GLY A 52 2.62 61.49 -8.24
N LYS A 53 2.47 61.41 -6.91
CA LYS A 53 2.27 62.55 -6.00
C LYS A 53 2.32 62.06 -4.54
N PHE A 54 3.32 62.51 -3.81
CA PHE A 54 3.35 62.41 -2.35
C PHE A 54 2.34 63.39 -1.73
N PRO A 55 1.72 63.00 -0.60
CA PRO A 55 1.75 63.89 0.54
C PRO A 55 2.17 63.20 1.86
N ASN A 56 2.77 64.03 2.72
CA ASN A 56 3.45 63.72 3.96
C ASN A 56 2.59 63.09 5.08
N SER A 57 3.26 62.20 5.83
CA SER A 57 3.25 62.03 7.30
C SER A 57 1.91 61.95 8.04
N LYS A 58 1.62 60.76 8.60
CA LYS A 58 1.35 60.61 10.04
C LYS A 58 1.98 59.33 10.59
N LYS A 59 2.77 59.51 11.66
CA LYS A 59 3.30 58.46 12.55
C LYS A 59 2.19 57.51 13.00
N GLY A 60 2.47 56.21 12.94
CA GLY A 60 1.67 55.16 13.55
C GLY A 60 2.51 53.92 13.81
N SER A 61 2.95 53.78 15.06
CA SER A 61 3.21 52.52 15.77
C SER A 61 3.85 51.38 14.98
N GLY A 62 5.14 51.15 15.23
CA GLY A 62 5.83 49.93 14.81
C GLY A 62 5.13 48.69 15.33
N LEU A 63 4.61 47.88 14.42
CA LEU A 63 4.42 46.46 14.64
C LEU A 63 5.67 45.81 14.06
N ARG A 64 6.57 45.40 14.95
CA ARG A 64 7.58 44.39 14.62
C ARG A 64 6.80 43.19 14.08
N GLY A 65 6.83 43.00 12.76
CA GLY A 65 6.52 41.74 12.14
C GLY A 65 7.46 40.72 12.76
N ARG A 66 6.93 39.97 13.71
CA ARG A 66 7.57 38.79 14.26
C ARG A 66 7.55 37.80 13.11
N ASP A 67 8.71 37.55 12.51
CA ASP A 67 8.93 36.38 11.67
C ASP A 67 8.74 35.15 12.56
N SER A 68 7.49 34.79 12.83
CA SER A 68 7.13 33.43 13.16
C SER A 68 7.18 32.67 11.84
N SER A 69 8.31 32.03 11.59
CA SER A 69 8.26 30.71 10.95
C SER A 69 7.48 29.78 11.89
N ASP A 70 6.18 30.02 12.02
CA ASP A 70 5.26 29.09 12.65
C ASP A 70 5.25 27.88 11.73
N SER A 71 6.05 26.88 12.07
CA SER A 71 5.88 25.55 11.51
C SER A 71 4.44 25.17 11.81
N LEU A 72 3.59 25.11 10.77
CA LEU A 72 2.18 24.71 10.85
C LEU A 72 1.99 23.38 11.60
N LEU A 73 3.06 22.61 11.77
CA LEU A 73 3.13 21.31 12.41
C LEU A 73 4.21 21.34 13.50
N SER A 74 3.81 21.75 14.71
CA SER A 74 4.66 21.73 15.91
C SER A 74 4.20 20.68 16.93
N HIS A 75 3.20 19.88 16.59
CA HIS A 75 2.62 18.91 17.52
C HIS A 75 3.56 17.72 17.69
N GLU A 76 3.75 17.32 18.95
CA GLU A 76 4.66 16.24 19.34
C GLU A 76 4.27 14.87 18.74
N ASN A 77 3.03 14.73 18.27
CA ASN A 77 2.48 13.53 17.66
C ASN A 77 2.37 13.60 16.12
N THR A 78 3.02 14.57 15.46
CA THR A 78 2.95 14.70 14.00
C THR A 78 3.66 13.53 13.31
N VAL A 79 2.99 12.88 12.34
CA VAL A 79 3.54 11.71 11.64
C VAL A 79 3.87 12.02 10.17
N GLY A 80 5.06 11.65 9.73
CA GLY A 80 5.46 11.65 8.32
C GLY A 80 5.17 10.31 7.64
N ILE A 81 4.65 10.35 6.42
CA ILE A 81 4.33 9.16 5.62
C ILE A 81 5.17 9.21 4.34
N ILE A 82 6.07 8.24 4.18
CA ILE A 82 6.84 8.03 2.95
C ILE A 82 5.99 7.22 1.97
N GLY A 83 5.45 7.88 0.95
CA GLY A 83 4.62 7.27 -0.08
C GLY A 83 5.17 7.43 -1.50
N GLY A 84 4.26 7.35 -2.49
CA GLY A 84 4.54 7.58 -3.91
C GLY A 84 5.01 6.36 -4.68
N ILE A 85 5.77 5.46 -4.03
CA ILE A 85 6.27 4.24 -4.67
C ILE A 85 5.12 3.28 -5.04
N SER A 86 4.18 3.10 -4.10
CA SER A 86 2.84 2.61 -4.37
C SER A 86 1.85 3.64 -3.87
N VAL A 87 1.25 4.41 -4.79
CA VAL A 87 0.22 5.40 -4.46
C VAL A 87 -0.99 4.70 -3.82
N ASN A 88 -1.34 3.50 -4.29
CA ASN A 88 -2.46 2.74 -3.76
C ASN A 88 -2.21 2.29 -2.31
N SER A 89 -1.00 1.82 -1.99
CA SER A 89 -0.64 1.43 -0.62
C SER A 89 -0.69 2.63 0.35
N ALA A 90 -0.19 3.79 -0.07
CA ALA A 90 -0.29 5.02 0.73
C ALA A 90 -1.76 5.45 0.95
N LEU A 91 -2.61 5.37 -0.08
CA LEU A 91 -4.03 5.67 0.04
C LEU A 91 -4.76 4.66 0.96
N ASN A 92 -4.47 3.38 0.80
CA ASN A 92 -5.06 2.32 1.62
C ASN A 92 -4.62 2.45 3.09
N PHE A 93 -3.38 2.88 3.34
CA PHE A 93 -2.91 3.18 4.68
C PHE A 93 -3.69 4.33 5.30
N LEU A 94 -3.89 5.43 4.58
CA LEU A 94 -4.69 6.57 5.07
C LEU A 94 -6.14 6.15 5.36
N LYS A 95 -6.76 5.34 4.49
CA LYS A 95 -8.10 4.80 4.75
C LYS A 95 -8.14 3.97 6.04
N LYS A 96 -7.16 3.08 6.24
CA LYS A 96 -7.07 2.25 7.45
C LYS A 96 -6.82 3.09 8.69
N LEU A 97 -5.98 4.11 8.60
CA LEU A 97 -5.70 5.04 9.69
C LEU A 97 -6.99 5.72 10.15
N VAL A 98 -7.78 6.27 9.22
CA VAL A 98 -9.09 6.88 9.54
C VAL A 98 -10.06 5.85 10.13
N GLN A 99 -10.14 4.64 9.57
CA GLN A 99 -11.03 3.58 10.07
C GLN A 99 -10.67 3.12 11.49
N VAL A 100 -9.38 2.96 11.80
CA VAL A 100 -8.91 2.55 13.12
C VAL A 100 -9.14 3.68 14.13
N SER A 101 -8.77 4.92 13.79
CA SER A 101 -9.01 6.08 14.67
C SER A 101 -10.50 6.28 14.99
N SER A 102 -11.37 6.13 13.98
CA SER A 102 -12.82 6.22 14.16
C SER A 102 -13.37 5.14 15.10
N LYS A 103 -12.88 3.90 15.00
CA LYS A 103 -13.27 2.81 15.93
C LYS A 103 -12.83 3.07 17.37
N GLU A 104 -11.73 3.78 17.56
CA GLU A 104 -11.23 4.18 18.88
C GLU A 104 -11.91 5.46 19.41
N GLY A 105 -12.77 6.10 18.63
CA GLY A 105 -13.52 7.30 19.02
C GLY A 105 -12.65 8.56 19.17
N LYS A 106 -11.55 8.65 18.42
CA LYS A 106 -10.57 9.74 18.54
C LYS A 106 -10.33 10.45 17.22
N ASP A 107 -9.97 11.72 17.31
CA ASP A 107 -9.51 12.50 16.17
C ASP A 107 -8.16 11.99 15.66
N CYS A 108 -7.94 12.17 14.36
CA CYS A 108 -6.69 11.81 13.72
C CYS A 108 -5.57 12.78 14.14
N PHE A 109 -4.36 12.27 14.37
CA PHE A 109 -3.17 13.09 14.55
C PHE A 109 -2.78 13.81 13.25
N PRO A 110 -2.08 14.95 13.32
CA PRO A 110 -1.58 15.64 12.14
C PRO A 110 -0.53 14.79 11.41
N PHE A 111 -0.57 14.79 10.07
CA PHE A 111 0.38 14.02 9.27
C PHE A 111 0.85 14.78 8.02
N VAL A 112 2.03 14.42 7.54
CA VAL A 112 2.61 14.90 6.27
C VAL A 112 2.83 13.71 5.34
N LEU A 113 2.21 13.73 4.16
CA LEU A 113 2.43 12.71 3.14
C LEU A 113 3.43 13.22 2.09
N CYS A 114 4.57 12.54 1.96
CA CYS A 114 5.50 12.74 0.86
C CYS A 114 5.26 11.66 -0.19
N SER A 115 4.48 11.97 -1.24
CA SER A 115 4.16 11.04 -2.32
C SER A 115 4.86 11.46 -3.62
N ASP A 116 6.00 10.84 -3.89
CA ASP A 116 6.76 11.03 -5.13
C ASP A 116 6.92 9.68 -5.88
N PRO A 117 6.34 9.53 -7.08
CA PRO A 117 6.34 8.30 -7.87
C PRO A 117 7.57 8.14 -8.78
N VAL A 118 8.57 9.03 -8.69
CA VAL A 118 9.73 9.05 -9.61
C VAL A 118 10.43 7.70 -9.75
N LEU A 119 10.45 6.86 -8.70
CA LEU A 119 11.13 5.56 -8.70
C LEU A 119 10.23 4.33 -8.84
N ASN A 120 8.99 4.49 -9.29
CA ASN A 120 8.08 3.35 -9.43
C ASN A 120 8.60 2.34 -10.46
N LYS A 121 9.24 2.79 -11.53
CA LYS A 121 9.76 1.92 -12.60
C LYS A 121 10.94 1.08 -12.09
N GLU A 122 11.80 1.70 -11.32
CA GLU A 122 12.98 1.10 -10.70
C GLU A 122 12.55 0.04 -9.70
N LEU A 123 11.57 0.35 -8.84
CA LEU A 123 10.97 -0.62 -7.92
C LEU A 123 10.32 -1.80 -8.67
N LEU A 124 9.48 -1.53 -9.67
CA LEU A 124 8.83 -2.57 -10.46
C LEU A 124 9.84 -3.46 -11.20
N SER A 125 10.95 -2.88 -11.68
CA SER A 125 12.02 -3.64 -12.29
C SER A 125 12.75 -4.51 -11.28
N HIS A 126 13.00 -3.99 -10.07
CA HIS A 126 13.58 -4.76 -8.96
C HIS A 126 12.68 -5.93 -8.54
N GLU A 127 11.37 -5.71 -8.41
CA GLU A 127 10.42 -6.77 -8.08
C GLU A 127 10.38 -7.85 -9.18
N ARG A 128 10.38 -7.44 -10.45
CA ARG A 128 10.39 -8.37 -11.58
C ARG A 128 11.70 -9.16 -11.68
N ASN A 129 12.83 -8.56 -11.35
CA ASN A 129 14.13 -9.21 -11.36
C ASN A 129 14.32 -10.19 -10.19
N SER A 130 13.61 -9.95 -9.07
CA SER A 130 13.59 -10.84 -7.90
C SER A 130 12.75 -12.11 -8.14
N CYS A 131 11.94 -12.17 -9.20
CA CYS A 131 11.22 -13.36 -9.62
C CYS A 131 12.12 -14.29 -10.46
N PRO A 132 12.35 -15.55 -10.04
CA PRO A 132 13.05 -16.54 -10.86
C PRO A 132 12.11 -17.02 -11.98
N SER A 133 12.13 -16.32 -13.13
CA SER A 133 11.48 -16.78 -14.36
C SER A 133 12.40 -17.75 -15.12
N PRO A 134 11.90 -18.86 -15.69
CA PRO A 134 12.71 -19.77 -16.53
C PRO A 134 13.14 -19.17 -17.88
N ARG A 135 12.78 -17.92 -18.20
CA ARG A 135 12.93 -17.32 -19.54
C ARG A 135 13.84 -16.09 -19.62
N ARG A 136 14.80 -15.90 -18.73
CA ARG A 136 15.75 -14.76 -18.85
C ARG A 136 17.20 -15.20 -19.01
N HIS A 137 17.75 -14.84 -20.17
CA HIS A 137 19.18 -14.74 -20.40
C HIS A 137 19.79 -13.69 -19.46
N ASN A 138 21.00 -13.99 -18.99
CA ASN A 138 21.83 -13.16 -18.13
C ASN A 138 22.03 -11.75 -18.69
N GLU A 139 21.23 -10.80 -18.23
CA GLU A 139 21.67 -9.40 -18.11
C GLU A 139 21.37 -8.95 -16.68
N LYS A 140 22.32 -9.23 -15.78
CA LYS A 140 22.40 -8.50 -14.51
C LYS A 140 22.82 -7.07 -14.85
N SER A 141 21.87 -6.19 -15.10
CA SER A 141 22.15 -4.76 -14.89
C SER A 141 22.48 -4.60 -13.40
N PRO A 142 23.51 -3.82 -13.03
CA PRO A 142 23.77 -3.52 -11.63
C PRO A 142 22.52 -2.83 -11.10
N SER A 143 21.79 -3.51 -10.22
CA SER A 143 20.55 -2.99 -9.65
C SER A 143 20.81 -1.66 -8.96
N ASP A 144 20.06 -0.64 -9.35
CA ASP A 144 20.06 0.72 -8.80
C ASP A 144 19.49 0.78 -7.37
N HIS A 145 19.87 -0.17 -6.50
CA HIS A 145 19.52 -0.17 -5.07
C HIS A 145 19.90 1.15 -4.40
N SER A 146 21.01 1.75 -4.85
CA SER A 146 21.47 3.06 -4.37
C SER A 146 20.48 4.18 -4.68
N ALA A 147 19.86 4.18 -5.86
CA ALA A 147 18.92 5.24 -6.26
C ALA A 147 17.63 5.18 -5.43
N ILE A 148 17.11 3.96 -5.18
CA ILE A 148 15.94 3.76 -4.31
C ILE A 148 16.25 4.22 -2.88
N ALA A 149 17.39 3.80 -2.33
CA ALA A 149 17.81 4.22 -0.99
C ALA A 149 17.96 5.74 -0.88
N GLU A 150 18.62 6.39 -1.86
CA GLU A 150 18.82 7.83 -1.89
C GLU A 150 17.48 8.60 -1.96
N ASN A 151 16.55 8.17 -2.80
CA ASN A 151 15.21 8.79 -2.86
C ASN A 151 14.46 8.65 -1.53
N LEU A 152 14.49 7.47 -0.91
CA LEU A 152 13.84 7.25 0.39
C LEU A 152 14.48 8.11 1.49
N GLN A 153 15.81 8.26 1.48
CA GLN A 153 16.53 9.15 2.40
C GLN A 153 16.17 10.62 2.15
N ASN A 154 16.07 11.06 0.90
CA ASN A 154 15.63 12.42 0.57
C ASN A 154 14.19 12.70 1.04
N LYS A 155 13.28 11.73 0.88
CA LYS A 155 11.91 11.79 1.40
C LYS A 155 11.89 11.86 2.93
N ARG A 156 12.70 11.04 3.61
CA ARG A 156 12.89 11.11 5.08
C ARG A 156 13.32 12.52 5.50
N VAL A 157 14.39 13.05 4.90
CA VAL A 157 14.92 14.38 5.24
C VAL A 157 13.89 15.48 4.99
N PHE A 158 13.11 15.39 3.91
CA PHE A 158 12.01 16.31 3.66
C PHE A 158 10.95 16.26 4.77
N LEU A 159 10.56 15.06 5.20
CA LEU A 159 9.59 14.88 6.28
C LEU A 159 10.12 15.40 7.62
N GLU A 160 11.37 15.11 7.98
CA GLU A 160 12.01 15.64 9.19
C GLU A 160 12.02 17.17 9.20
N LYS A 161 12.37 17.81 8.07
CA LYS A 161 12.32 19.27 7.90
C LYS A 161 10.89 19.84 7.98
N SER A 162 9.87 19.01 7.79
CA SER A 162 8.46 19.39 7.90
C SER A 162 7.95 19.36 9.35
N GLY A 163 8.79 19.00 10.33
CA GLY A 163 8.44 19.01 11.76
C GLY A 163 7.79 17.72 12.27
N VAL A 164 7.80 16.64 11.48
CA VAL A 164 7.26 15.34 11.92
C VAL A 164 8.12 14.76 13.06
N GLN A 165 7.49 14.00 13.94
CA GLN A 165 8.10 13.40 15.13
C GLN A 165 8.16 11.86 15.06
N CYS A 166 7.57 11.26 14.02
CA CYS A 166 7.70 9.85 13.65
C CYS A 166 7.50 9.71 12.15
N ILE A 167 8.10 8.68 11.55
CA ILE A 167 7.95 8.37 10.13
C ILE A 167 7.44 6.94 9.94
N VAL A 168 6.57 6.76 8.95
CA VAL A 168 6.03 5.45 8.55
C VAL A 168 6.14 5.27 7.04
N MET A 169 6.25 4.01 6.61
CA MET A 169 6.45 3.64 5.21
C MET A 169 5.45 2.54 4.81
N PRO A 170 4.25 2.91 4.32
CA PRO A 170 3.17 1.98 3.96
C PRO A 170 3.41 1.30 2.61
N CYS A 171 4.47 0.49 2.50
CA CYS A 171 4.71 -0.36 1.34
C CYS A 171 5.60 -1.52 1.76
N HIS A 172 5.17 -2.77 1.51
CA HIS A 172 5.86 -3.95 2.03
C HIS A 172 7.34 -4.01 1.59
N ILE A 173 7.61 -4.00 0.28
CA ILE A 173 8.95 -4.21 -0.26
C ILE A 173 9.96 -3.14 0.19
N LEU A 174 9.50 -1.91 0.51
CA LEU A 174 10.39 -0.83 0.92
C LEU A 174 11.08 -1.07 2.27
N HIS A 175 10.53 -1.94 3.12
CA HIS A 175 11.18 -2.28 4.40
C HIS A 175 12.51 -3.01 4.19
N SER A 176 12.81 -3.50 2.98
CA SER A 176 14.16 -3.98 2.62
C SER A 176 15.24 -2.90 2.69
N TRP A 177 14.86 -1.62 2.63
CA TRP A 177 15.76 -0.47 2.77
C TRP A 177 15.59 0.25 4.11
N HIS A 178 14.86 -0.33 5.08
CA HIS A 178 14.57 0.33 6.35
C HIS A 178 15.86 0.70 7.10
N ASP A 179 16.85 -0.19 7.12
CA ASP A 179 18.14 0.05 7.78
C ASP A 179 18.92 1.17 7.09
N GLU A 180 18.93 1.24 5.76
CA GLU A 180 19.57 2.33 5.01
C GLU A 180 18.87 3.68 5.22
N VAL A 181 17.54 3.68 5.32
CA VAL A 181 16.75 4.91 5.48
C VAL A 181 16.81 5.39 6.93
N SER A 182 16.82 4.48 7.91
CA SER A 182 16.90 4.80 9.33
C SER A 182 18.26 5.34 9.77
N LYS A 183 19.33 5.08 9.00
CA LYS A 183 20.65 5.68 9.23
C LYS A 183 20.57 7.22 9.21
N GLY A 184 20.90 7.83 10.36
CA GLY A 184 20.85 9.27 10.53
C GLY A 184 19.43 9.85 10.61
N CYS A 185 18.42 9.02 10.85
CA CYS A 185 17.05 9.44 11.13
C CYS A 185 16.99 10.11 12.51
N SER A 186 16.45 11.33 12.59
CA SER A 186 16.34 12.07 13.86
C SER A 186 15.12 11.67 14.69
N VAL A 187 14.16 11.00 14.04
CA VAL A 187 12.89 10.56 14.62
C VAL A 187 12.70 9.05 14.45
N PRO A 188 11.80 8.40 15.20
CA PRO A 188 11.50 6.98 14.99
C PRO A 188 10.97 6.72 13.57
N LEU A 189 11.51 5.69 12.90
CA LEU A 189 11.00 5.15 11.65
C LEU A 189 10.39 3.76 11.92
N LEU A 190 9.06 3.64 11.89
CA LEU A 190 8.40 2.38 12.22
C LEU A 190 8.64 1.32 11.14
N HIS A 191 9.08 0.14 11.58
CA HIS A 191 9.25 -1.02 10.72
C HIS A 191 7.96 -1.86 10.70
N MET A 192 7.47 -2.21 9.50
CA MET A 192 6.18 -2.91 9.34
C MET A 192 6.21 -4.33 9.90
N GLY A 193 7.31 -5.06 9.69
CA GLY A 193 7.51 -6.38 10.29
C GLY A 193 7.49 -6.38 11.83
N GLU A 194 8.02 -5.32 12.47
CA GLU A 194 8.01 -5.19 13.93
C GLU A 194 6.61 -4.85 14.44
N CYS A 195 5.86 -4.03 13.69
CA CYS A 195 4.46 -3.74 14.00
C CYS A 195 3.61 -5.02 13.98
N VAL A 196 3.80 -5.87 12.97
CA VAL A 196 3.11 -7.17 12.86
C VAL A 196 3.53 -8.11 14.00
N ALA A 197 4.82 -8.21 14.29
CA ALA A 197 5.32 -9.05 15.39
C ALA A 197 4.73 -8.62 16.75
N ARG A 198 4.63 -7.31 17.00
CA ARG A 198 4.01 -6.75 18.20
C ARG A 198 2.54 -7.15 18.30
N GLU A 199 1.77 -7.00 17.23
CA GLU A 199 0.35 -7.39 17.20
C GLU A 199 0.17 -8.90 17.46
N LEU A 200 1.02 -9.74 16.88
CA LEU A 200 1.03 -11.18 17.13
C LEU A 200 1.28 -11.53 18.60
N LYS A 201 2.20 -10.83 19.27
CA LYS A 201 2.46 -11.02 20.71
C LYS A 201 1.28 -10.57 21.56
N GLU A 202 0.65 -9.45 21.22
CA GLU A 202 -0.52 -8.93 21.92
C GLU A 202 -1.76 -9.82 21.76
N ALA A 203 -1.87 -10.54 20.63
CA ALA A 203 -2.97 -11.46 20.35
C ALA A 203 -3.01 -12.70 21.28
N LYS A 204 -1.92 -12.97 22.04
CA LYS A 204 -1.83 -14.07 23.02
C LYS A 204 -2.26 -15.43 22.46
N LEU A 205 -1.90 -15.69 21.21
CA LEU A 205 -2.19 -16.96 20.53
C LEU A 205 -1.48 -18.11 21.25
N LYS A 206 -2.11 -19.29 21.26
CA LYS A 206 -1.50 -20.51 21.76
C LYS A 206 -0.92 -21.31 20.59
N PRO A 207 0.30 -21.89 20.71
CA PRO A 207 0.82 -22.82 19.72
C PRO A 207 -0.19 -23.93 19.43
N LEU A 208 -0.24 -24.37 18.17
CA LEU A 208 -1.12 -25.48 17.77
C LEU A 208 -0.60 -26.83 18.28
N GLU A 209 0.72 -26.96 18.40
CA GLU A 209 1.40 -28.14 18.94
C GLU A 209 2.06 -27.81 20.27
N ALA A 210 1.96 -28.72 21.25
CA ALA A 210 2.54 -28.50 22.57
C ALA A 210 4.07 -28.42 22.48
N GLY A 211 4.65 -27.35 23.01
CA GLY A 211 6.09 -27.12 22.99
C GLY A 211 6.65 -26.56 21.67
N SER A 212 5.81 -26.25 20.68
CA SER A 212 6.24 -25.58 19.45
C SER A 212 6.18 -24.06 19.58
N PRO A 213 6.98 -23.31 18.79
CA PRO A 213 6.75 -21.88 18.62
C PRO A 213 5.39 -21.62 17.92
N LEU A 214 4.94 -20.36 17.97
CA LEU A 214 3.81 -19.91 17.15
C LEU A 214 4.23 -19.90 15.68
N ARG A 215 3.44 -20.54 14.84
CA ARG A 215 3.71 -20.72 13.41
C ARG A 215 2.88 -19.73 12.61
N ILE A 216 3.52 -18.87 11.83
CA ILE A 216 2.90 -17.76 11.13
C ILE A 216 3.05 -17.99 9.63
N GLY A 217 1.94 -18.16 8.92
CA GLY A 217 1.96 -18.20 7.46
C GLY A 217 2.29 -16.82 6.89
N LEU A 218 3.09 -16.73 5.84
CA LEU A 218 3.37 -15.46 5.16
C LEU A 218 3.00 -15.58 3.68
N LEU A 219 1.98 -14.84 3.26
CA LEU A 219 1.56 -14.73 1.86
C LEU A 219 1.96 -13.34 1.35
N ALA A 220 2.86 -13.31 0.38
CA ALA A 220 3.33 -12.08 -0.26
C ALA A 220 3.77 -12.35 -1.71
N SER A 221 4.11 -11.30 -2.44
CA SER A 221 4.75 -11.43 -3.76
C SER A 221 6.13 -12.11 -3.63
N ASN A 222 6.61 -12.75 -4.72
CA ASN A 222 7.94 -13.35 -4.77
C ASN A 222 9.04 -12.36 -4.34
N ALA A 223 8.96 -11.11 -4.80
CA ALA A 223 9.91 -10.07 -4.44
C ALA A 223 9.93 -9.80 -2.93
N THR A 224 8.75 -9.70 -2.30
CA THR A 224 8.62 -9.49 -0.86
C THR A 224 9.13 -10.70 -0.06
N LEU A 225 8.83 -11.92 -0.51
CA LEU A 225 9.33 -13.13 0.12
C LEU A 225 10.86 -13.25 -0.01
N ALA A 226 11.41 -12.94 -1.18
CA ALA A 226 12.85 -12.98 -1.44
C ALA A 226 13.62 -11.93 -0.63
N ALA A 227 13.02 -10.76 -0.38
CA ALA A 227 13.60 -9.71 0.45
C ALA A 227 13.80 -10.12 1.92
N GLY A 228 13.01 -11.07 2.43
CA GLY A 228 13.28 -11.73 3.72
C GLY A 228 12.99 -10.93 4.99
N PHE A 229 12.71 -9.62 4.91
CA PHE A 229 12.60 -8.76 6.11
C PHE A 229 11.48 -9.20 7.07
N TYR A 230 10.35 -9.72 6.57
CA TYR A 230 9.29 -10.24 7.44
C TYR A 230 9.78 -11.48 8.18
N GLN A 231 10.43 -12.39 7.47
CA GLN A 231 10.95 -13.63 8.01
C GLN A 231 11.95 -13.33 9.12
N GLU A 232 12.91 -12.44 8.85
CA GLU A 232 13.92 -12.01 9.81
C GLU A 232 13.30 -11.42 11.08
N LYS A 233 12.43 -10.40 10.94
CA LYS A 233 11.82 -9.71 12.10
C LYS A 233 10.87 -10.59 12.89
N LEU A 234 10.17 -11.53 12.26
CA LEU A 234 9.30 -12.45 12.98
C LEU A 234 10.10 -13.53 13.71
N GLN A 235 11.16 -14.06 13.06
CA GLN A 235 12.03 -15.07 13.66
C GLN A 235 12.81 -14.51 14.85
N SER A 236 13.31 -13.26 14.77
CA SER A 236 13.96 -12.60 15.90
C SER A 236 13.06 -12.44 17.12
N GLU A 237 11.74 -12.43 16.91
CA GLU A 237 10.73 -12.30 17.95
C GLU A 237 10.19 -13.66 18.46
N GLY A 238 10.77 -14.77 17.97
CA GLY A 238 10.47 -16.14 18.42
C GLY A 238 9.37 -16.85 17.62
N PHE A 239 8.94 -16.29 16.48
CA PHE A 239 7.94 -16.92 15.61
C PHE A 239 8.60 -17.85 14.59
N GLU A 240 7.93 -18.96 14.28
CA GLU A 240 8.27 -19.77 13.10
C GLU A 240 7.48 -19.23 11.90
N VAL A 241 8.17 -18.96 10.79
CA VAL A 241 7.53 -18.42 9.59
C VAL A 241 7.37 -19.51 8.53
N VAL A 242 6.15 -19.72 8.08
CA VAL A 242 5.78 -20.75 7.09
C VAL A 242 5.47 -20.07 5.76
N LEU A 243 6.32 -20.31 4.77
CA LEU A 243 6.15 -19.78 3.42
C LEU A 243 5.32 -20.75 2.56
N PRO A 244 4.53 -20.24 1.59
CA PRO A 244 3.91 -21.06 0.56
C PRO A 244 5.00 -21.86 -0.18
N ASP A 245 4.69 -23.11 -0.53
CA ASP A 245 5.60 -23.91 -1.34
C ASP A 245 5.60 -23.43 -2.80
N ARG A 246 6.53 -23.96 -3.58
CA ARG A 246 6.68 -23.57 -4.99
C ARG A 246 5.41 -23.79 -5.80
N ALA A 247 4.71 -24.91 -5.58
CA ALA A 247 3.48 -25.23 -6.29
C ALA A 247 2.36 -24.23 -5.94
N THR A 248 2.22 -23.87 -4.67
CA THR A 248 1.29 -22.85 -4.21
C THR A 248 1.61 -21.50 -4.85
N MET A 249 2.90 -21.12 -4.90
CA MET A 249 3.30 -19.88 -5.56
C MET A 249 2.95 -19.87 -7.06
N GLU A 250 3.34 -20.92 -7.79
CA GLU A 250 3.17 -21.01 -9.25
C GLU A 250 1.71 -21.19 -9.69
N HIS A 251 0.89 -21.90 -8.92
CA HIS A 251 -0.47 -22.27 -9.33
C HIS A 251 -1.58 -21.49 -8.64
N THR A 252 -1.29 -20.75 -7.56
CA THR A 252 -2.32 -19.99 -6.85
C THR A 252 -1.97 -18.52 -6.68
N ILE A 253 -0.84 -18.20 -6.04
CA ILE A 253 -0.53 -16.81 -5.66
C ILE A 253 -0.18 -15.97 -6.88
N ILE A 254 0.72 -16.44 -7.76
CA ILE A 254 1.09 -15.71 -8.98
C ILE A 254 -0.14 -15.55 -9.90
N PRO A 255 -0.90 -16.62 -10.22
CA PRO A 255 -2.12 -16.47 -11.02
C PRO A 255 -3.19 -15.56 -10.37
N ALA A 256 -3.26 -15.48 -9.04
CA ALA A 256 -4.18 -14.56 -8.36
C ALA A 256 -3.79 -13.09 -8.59
N ILE A 257 -2.49 -12.76 -8.53
CA ILE A 257 -1.99 -11.42 -8.87
C ILE A 257 -2.28 -11.12 -10.35
N GLU A 258 -1.99 -12.05 -11.25
CA GLU A 258 -2.26 -11.84 -12.68
C GLU A 258 -3.75 -11.70 -12.98
N ALA A 259 -4.63 -12.37 -12.22
CA ALA A 259 -6.07 -12.18 -12.32
C ALA A 259 -6.48 -10.77 -11.87
N LEU A 260 -5.88 -10.24 -10.79
CA LEU A 260 -6.08 -8.85 -10.35
C LEU A 260 -5.64 -7.85 -11.41
N ASP A 261 -4.48 -8.07 -12.03
CA ASP A 261 -3.97 -7.21 -13.10
C ASP A 261 -4.93 -7.17 -14.32
N ARG A 262 -5.66 -8.27 -14.54
CA ARG A 262 -6.71 -8.37 -15.57
C ARG A 262 -8.10 -7.96 -15.08
N ASN A 263 -8.22 -7.48 -13.85
CA ASN A 263 -9.47 -7.10 -13.19
C ASN A 263 -10.48 -8.27 -13.09
N ASP A 264 -9.99 -9.50 -13.03
CA ASP A 264 -10.75 -10.72 -12.75
C ASP A 264 -10.79 -10.98 -11.23
N MET A 265 -11.72 -10.29 -10.57
CA MET A 265 -11.85 -10.34 -9.11
C MET A 265 -12.27 -11.73 -8.61
N GLU A 266 -13.14 -12.43 -9.35
CA GLU A 266 -13.62 -13.76 -8.95
C GLU A 266 -12.50 -14.81 -9.04
N GLY A 267 -11.75 -14.80 -10.14
CA GLY A 267 -10.58 -15.66 -10.30
C GLY A 267 -9.53 -15.41 -9.22
N ALA A 268 -9.19 -14.15 -8.97
CA ALA A 268 -8.26 -13.76 -7.91
C ALA A 268 -8.74 -14.24 -6.53
N GLN A 269 -10.02 -14.07 -6.23
CA GLN A 269 -10.61 -14.46 -4.96
C GLN A 269 -10.55 -15.97 -4.75
N ASN A 270 -10.92 -16.76 -5.75
CA ASN A 270 -10.91 -18.21 -5.65
C ASN A 270 -9.48 -18.74 -5.44
N LEU A 271 -8.52 -18.22 -6.19
CA LEU A 271 -7.11 -18.61 -6.07
C LEU A 271 -6.51 -18.21 -4.71
N LEU A 272 -6.84 -17.01 -4.23
CA LEU A 272 -6.39 -16.55 -2.90
C LEU A 272 -6.98 -17.41 -1.78
N ARG A 273 -8.26 -17.80 -1.85
CA ARG A 273 -8.86 -18.71 -0.86
C ARG A 273 -8.12 -20.05 -0.82
N ILE A 274 -7.76 -20.60 -1.98
CA ILE A 274 -6.98 -21.84 -2.06
C ILE A 274 -5.61 -21.65 -1.40
N ALA A 275 -4.89 -20.57 -1.73
CA ALA A 275 -3.58 -20.28 -1.16
C ALA A 275 -3.62 -20.16 0.38
N LEU A 276 -4.63 -19.46 0.92
CA LEU A 276 -4.85 -19.33 2.36
C LEU A 276 -5.16 -20.69 3.01
N GLN A 277 -6.03 -21.49 2.41
CA GLN A 277 -6.36 -22.82 2.92
C GLN A 277 -5.15 -23.75 2.95
N VAL A 278 -4.32 -23.72 1.90
CA VAL A 278 -3.07 -24.51 1.85
C VAL A 278 -2.15 -24.16 3.01
N LEU A 279 -1.97 -22.87 3.31
CA LEU A 279 -1.17 -22.44 4.47
C LEU A 279 -1.81 -22.87 5.81
N LEU A 280 -3.13 -22.72 5.95
CA LEU A 280 -3.85 -23.09 7.17
C LEU A 280 -3.76 -24.59 7.48
N VAL A 281 -3.85 -25.45 6.45
CA VAL A 281 -3.71 -26.92 6.60
C VAL A 281 -2.28 -27.31 7.03
N ARG A 282 -1.29 -26.46 6.78
CA ARG A 282 0.10 -26.65 7.27
C ARG A 282 0.28 -26.27 8.74
N ALA A 283 -0.80 -26.19 9.51
CA ALA A 283 -0.83 -25.90 10.93
C ALA A 283 -0.13 -24.57 11.28
N VAL A 284 -0.56 -23.49 10.63
CA VAL A 284 -0.21 -22.11 11.03
C VAL A 284 -1.29 -21.54 11.94
N ASN A 285 -0.89 -20.76 12.94
CA ASN A 285 -1.77 -20.08 13.88
C ASN A 285 -2.59 -18.97 13.19
N THR A 286 -1.93 -18.24 12.29
CA THR A 286 -2.51 -17.13 11.52
C THR A 286 -1.66 -16.91 10.27
N VAL A 287 -2.21 -16.21 9.29
CA VAL A 287 -1.52 -15.86 8.04
C VAL A 287 -1.32 -14.35 7.97
N ILE A 288 -0.13 -13.90 7.63
CA ILE A 288 0.13 -12.51 7.25
C ILE A 288 -0.17 -12.38 5.76
N LEU A 289 -1.08 -11.48 5.41
CA LEU A 289 -1.41 -11.17 4.02
C LEU A 289 -0.70 -9.88 3.61
N ALA A 290 0.56 -10.01 3.18
CA ALA A 290 1.43 -8.89 2.77
C ALA A 290 1.25 -8.57 1.26
N SER A 291 0.01 -8.31 0.88
CA SER A 291 -0.36 -7.71 -0.40
C SER A 291 -1.68 -6.96 -0.21
N ASP A 292 -1.62 -5.64 -0.37
CA ASP A 292 -2.79 -4.76 -0.21
C ASP A 292 -3.91 -5.13 -1.20
N GLU A 293 -3.53 -5.45 -2.44
CA GLU A 293 -4.49 -5.82 -3.49
C GLU A 293 -5.19 -7.13 -3.16
N MET A 294 -4.45 -8.15 -2.71
CA MET A 294 -5.04 -9.42 -2.31
C MET A 294 -5.96 -9.28 -1.10
N ARG A 295 -5.65 -8.38 -0.17
CA ARG A 295 -6.52 -8.15 0.98
C ARG A 295 -7.89 -7.63 0.57
N ASP A 296 -7.92 -6.70 -0.39
CA ASP A 296 -9.16 -6.05 -0.84
C ASP A 296 -10.03 -6.97 -1.72
N VAL A 297 -9.50 -8.11 -2.19
CA VAL A 297 -10.24 -9.13 -2.96
C VAL A 297 -11.23 -9.92 -2.09
N LEU A 298 -10.91 -10.13 -0.81
CA LEU A 298 -11.76 -10.91 0.08
C LEU A 298 -12.86 -10.03 0.70
N PRO A 299 -14.13 -10.47 0.68
CA PRO A 299 -15.22 -9.79 1.37
C PRO A 299 -14.90 -9.59 2.85
N GLN A 300 -15.33 -8.48 3.44
CA GLN A 300 -15.01 -8.14 4.84
C GLN A 300 -15.53 -9.18 5.84
N ASP A 301 -16.60 -9.89 5.51
CA ASP A 301 -17.22 -10.95 6.29
C ASP A 301 -16.65 -12.35 6.03
N ASP A 302 -15.67 -12.47 5.11
CA ASP A 302 -15.06 -13.75 4.78
C ASP A 302 -14.39 -14.37 6.03
N PRO A 303 -14.72 -15.62 6.39
CA PRO A 303 -14.17 -16.26 7.58
C PRO A 303 -12.65 -16.43 7.54
N LEU A 304 -12.03 -16.50 6.36
CA LEU A 304 -10.58 -16.62 6.22
C LEU A 304 -9.87 -15.32 6.62
N LEU A 305 -10.49 -14.15 6.45
CA LEU A 305 -9.90 -12.89 6.91
C LEU A 305 -9.73 -12.83 8.43
N LYS A 306 -10.57 -13.54 9.19
CA LYS A 306 -10.42 -13.65 10.65
C LYS A 306 -9.18 -14.45 11.08
N LYS A 307 -8.57 -15.17 10.13
CA LYS A 307 -7.31 -15.90 10.30
C LYS A 307 -6.13 -15.17 9.65
N CYS A 308 -6.35 -13.94 9.19
CA CYS A 308 -5.34 -13.14 8.53
C CYS A 308 -5.01 -11.88 9.32
N ILE A 309 -3.73 -11.52 9.34
CA ILE A 309 -3.25 -10.22 9.79
C ILE A 309 -2.90 -9.39 8.56
N ASP A 310 -3.34 -8.14 8.59
CA ASP A 310 -3.02 -7.14 7.59
C ASP A 310 -1.86 -6.27 8.10
N PRO A 311 -0.68 -6.33 7.47
CA PRO A 311 0.47 -5.52 7.88
C PRO A 311 0.21 -4.01 7.85
N LEU A 312 -0.62 -3.54 6.93
CA LEU A 312 -0.94 -2.13 6.81
C LEU A 312 -1.87 -1.66 7.93
N GLU A 313 -2.79 -2.52 8.37
CA GLU A 313 -3.61 -2.28 9.57
C GLU A 313 -2.74 -2.32 10.84
N ALA A 314 -1.81 -3.27 10.95
CA ALA A 314 -0.88 -3.36 12.07
C ALA A 314 0.04 -2.13 12.17
N LEU A 315 0.53 -1.64 11.02
CA LEU A 315 1.28 -0.39 10.93
C LEU A 315 0.41 0.80 11.36
N ALA A 316 -0.83 0.89 10.90
CA ALA A 316 -1.75 1.99 11.26
C ALA A 316 -2.03 2.00 12.77
N ARG A 317 -2.36 0.83 13.36
CA ARG A 317 -2.56 0.69 14.82
C ARG A 317 -1.31 1.08 15.61
N SER A 318 -0.13 0.66 15.16
CA SER A 318 1.14 1.02 15.81
C SER A 318 1.42 2.52 15.72
N THR A 319 1.09 3.14 14.59
CA THR A 319 1.22 4.59 14.38
C THR A 319 0.30 5.37 15.31
N ILE A 320 -0.96 4.95 15.43
CA ILE A 320 -1.94 5.56 16.35
C ILE A 320 -1.48 5.40 17.80
N LYS A 321 -1.04 4.21 18.21
CA LYS A 321 -0.50 3.98 19.56
C LYS A 321 0.71 4.89 19.84
N TRP A 322 1.63 5.03 18.89
CA TRP A 322 2.78 5.93 19.02
C TRP A 322 2.32 7.39 19.18
N ALA A 323 1.42 7.87 18.31
CA ALA A 323 0.93 9.25 18.36
C ALA A 323 0.22 9.56 19.70
N GLN A 324 -0.54 8.59 20.23
CA GLN A 324 -1.20 8.72 21.53
C GLN A 324 -0.23 8.71 22.72
N ALA A 325 0.92 8.02 22.61
CA ALA A 325 1.95 8.06 23.64
C ALA A 325 2.68 9.40 23.62
N ALA A 326 3.00 9.90 22.43
CA ALA A 326 3.63 11.20 22.22
C ALA A 326 2.78 12.35 22.78
N GLU A 327 1.46 12.39 22.55
CA GLU A 327 0.56 13.40 23.14
C GLU A 327 0.57 13.40 24.68
N LYS A 328 0.87 12.26 25.30
CA LYS A 328 0.91 12.12 26.76
C LYS A 328 2.28 12.44 27.36
N GLY A 329 3.29 12.73 26.52
CA GLY A 329 4.67 12.94 26.95
C GLY A 329 5.32 11.67 27.54
N ILE A 330 4.89 10.49 27.08
CA ILE A 330 5.40 9.18 27.51
C ILE A 330 6.34 8.60 26.46
#